data_AF-A0AA91EH39-F1
#
_entry.id   AF-A0AA91EH39-F1
#
_cell.length_a   1.000
_cell.length_b   1.000
_cell.length_c   1.000
_cell.angle_alpha   90.00
_cell.angle_beta   90.00
_cell.angle_gamma   90.00
#
_symmetry.space_group_name_H-M   'P 1'
#
loop_
_entity.id
_entity.type
_entity.pdbx_description
1 polymer ?
#
loop_
_entity_poly.entity_id
_entity_poly.type
_entity_poly.pdbx_seq_one_letter_code
_entity_poly.pdbx_strand_id
1 'polypeptide(L)'
;MNIGAKIQLKSPGEQQRPEIAYCDVILKRYGKDKIHTWDDNNPTGTPGDIYLYHSAGIYRFFQLRNENYWYFPTTKSSNNDWTYIGDYNTDMYLTNK
;
A
#
# COMPACT_ATOMS: atom_id res chain seq x y z
N MET A 1 -14.22 27.61 -17.46
CA MET A 1 -13.91 26.65 -16.38
C MET A 1 -12.79 25.76 -16.88
N ASN A 2 -11.57 26.00 -16.39
CA ASN A 2 -10.35 25.38 -16.93
C ASN A 2 -10.03 24.15 -16.07
N ILE A 3 -10.40 22.96 -16.53
CA ILE A 3 -10.22 21.68 -15.81
C ILE A 3 -8.92 20.96 -16.21
N GLY A 4 -7.89 21.73 -16.58
CA GLY A 4 -6.54 21.21 -16.78
C GLY A 4 -5.77 21.14 -15.46
N ALA A 5 -6.04 20.13 -14.63
CA ALA A 5 -5.08 19.74 -13.61
C ALA A 5 -3.84 19.19 -14.33
N LYS A 6 -2.84 20.05 -14.52
CA LYS A 6 -1.51 19.67 -14.98
C LYS A 6 -0.90 18.74 -13.94
N ILE A 7 -1.16 17.44 -14.07
CA ILE A 7 -0.31 16.42 -13.46
C ILE A 7 1.08 16.67 -14.05
N GLN A 8 1.98 17.25 -13.26
CA GLN A 8 3.37 17.42 -13.66
C GLN A 8 3.94 16.02 -13.86
N LEU A 9 4.01 15.59 -15.11
CA LEU A 9 4.78 14.42 -15.53
C LEU A 9 6.23 14.72 -15.16
N LYS A 10 6.72 14.13 -14.06
CA LYS A 10 8.15 14.10 -13.77
C LYS A 10 8.87 13.42 -14.94
N SER A 11 10.05 13.92 -15.25
CA SER A 11 10.79 13.76 -16.49
C SER A 11 10.89 12.31 -17.02
N PRO A 12 11.07 12.10 -18.34
CA PRO A 12 10.98 10.79 -19.03
C PRO A 12 12.00 9.70 -18.62
N GLY A 13 12.82 9.92 -17.59
CA GLY A 13 13.83 8.99 -17.09
C GLY A 13 13.58 8.45 -15.68
N GLU A 14 12.52 8.90 -15.01
CA GLU A 14 12.18 8.49 -13.64
C GLU A 14 10.76 7.95 -13.65
N GLN A 15 10.56 6.87 -14.41
CA GLN A 15 9.33 6.10 -14.42
C GLN A 15 9.13 5.59 -12.99
N GLN A 16 8.33 6.31 -12.19
CA GLN A 16 8.08 5.94 -10.81
C GLN A 16 7.66 4.48 -10.80
N ARG A 17 8.52 3.67 -10.16
CA ARG A 17 8.30 2.28 -9.80
C ARG A 17 6.82 2.10 -9.49
N PRO A 18 6.06 1.32 -10.28
CA PRO A 18 4.60 1.37 -10.24
C PRO A 18 4.04 0.93 -8.87
N GLU A 19 4.84 0.27 -8.04
CA GLU A 19 4.59 0.08 -6.61
C GLU A 19 4.36 1.40 -5.84
N ILE A 20 5.13 2.47 -6.12
CA ILE A 20 5.03 3.78 -5.45
C ILE A 20 3.71 4.48 -5.79
N ALA A 21 3.30 4.42 -7.06
CA ALA A 21 2.03 5.00 -7.48
C ALA A 21 0.82 4.32 -6.80
N TYR A 22 0.95 3.04 -6.42
CA TYR A 22 -0.14 2.30 -5.78
C TYR A 22 -0.21 2.58 -4.28
N CYS A 23 0.95 2.81 -3.65
CA CYS A 23 1.01 3.31 -2.29
C CYS A 23 0.19 4.60 -2.14
N ASP A 24 0.32 5.57 -3.04
CA ASP A 24 -0.44 6.83 -2.98
C ASP A 24 -1.96 6.62 -3.08
N VAL A 25 -2.40 5.69 -3.93
CA VAL A 25 -3.83 5.35 -4.08
C VAL A 25 -4.38 4.74 -2.78
N ILE A 26 -3.63 3.82 -2.17
CA ILE A 26 -4.01 3.20 -0.90
C ILE A 26 -4.03 4.24 0.22
N LEU A 27 -2.97 5.04 0.36
CA LEU A 27 -2.88 6.09 1.37
C LEU A 27 -4.04 7.08 1.28
N LYS A 28 -4.38 7.53 0.06
CA LYS A 28 -5.52 8.42 -0.17
C LYS A 28 -6.86 7.76 0.16
N ARG A 29 -7.05 6.49 -0.20
CA ARG A 29 -8.29 5.73 0.08
C ARG A 29 -8.54 5.58 1.59
N TYR A 30 -7.47 5.39 2.37
CA TYR A 30 -7.54 5.13 3.80
C TYR A 30 -7.24 6.37 4.68
N GLY A 31 -6.97 7.52 4.07
CA GLY A 31 -6.67 8.76 4.81
C GLY A 31 -5.41 8.67 5.66
N LYS A 32 -4.35 8.07 5.11
CA LYS A 32 -3.08 7.83 5.81
C LYS A 32 -1.93 8.54 5.09
N ASP A 33 -0.91 8.90 5.86
CA ASP A 33 0.21 9.69 5.33
C ASP A 33 1.41 8.84 4.90
N LYS A 34 1.51 7.61 5.40
CA LYS A 34 2.63 6.71 5.11
C LYS A 34 2.25 5.25 5.19
N ILE A 35 3.01 4.43 4.48
CA ILE A 35 2.97 2.97 4.59
C ILE A 35 4.10 2.51 5.50
N HIS A 36 3.79 1.60 6.39
CA HIS A 36 4.71 0.98 7.31
C HIS A 36 5.22 -0.35 6.75
N THR A 37 6.38 -0.78 7.23
CA THR A 37 6.89 -2.14 7.05
C THR A 37 6.88 -2.85 8.39
N TRP A 38 6.82 -4.17 8.35
CA TRP A 38 6.89 -5.00 9.55
C TRP A 38 8.27 -4.86 10.23
N ASP A 39 8.28 -4.87 11.56
CA ASP A 39 9.48 -4.79 12.39
C ASP A 39 9.51 -5.96 13.39
N ASP A 40 10.42 -6.91 13.17
CA ASP A 40 10.65 -8.08 14.01
C ASP A 40 11.07 -7.72 15.44
N ASN A 41 11.78 -6.59 15.60
CA ASN A 41 12.37 -6.21 16.89
C ASN A 41 11.36 -5.48 17.78
N ASN A 42 10.37 -4.84 17.17
CA ASN A 42 9.34 -4.11 17.88
C ASN A 42 8.00 -4.21 17.13
N PRO A 43 7.25 -5.33 17.30
CA PRO A 43 6.03 -5.60 16.56
C PRO A 43 4.84 -4.83 17.15
N THR A 44 4.95 -3.50 17.15
CA THR A 44 3.95 -2.56 17.64
C THR A 44 3.62 -1.51 16.59
N GLY A 45 2.40 -0.99 16.62
CA GLY A 45 1.92 0.04 15.70
C GLY A 45 0.60 0.65 16.15
N THR A 46 0.05 1.56 15.36
CA THR A 46 -1.27 2.15 15.66
C THR A 46 -2.36 1.38 14.91
N PRO A 47 -3.44 0.94 15.58
CA PRO A 47 -4.61 0.42 14.89
C PRO A 47 -5.05 1.34 13.75
N GLY A 48 -5.31 0.75 12.59
CA GLY A 48 -5.65 1.46 11.36
C GLY A 48 -4.47 1.81 10.45
N ASP A 49 -3.22 1.73 10.93
CA ASP A 49 -2.03 1.96 10.09
C ASP A 49 -1.93 0.94 8.96
N ILE A 50 -1.41 1.38 7.82
CA ILE A 50 -1.27 0.56 6.62
C ILE A 50 0.14 0.02 6.52
N TYR A 51 0.24 -1.29 6.35
CA TYR A 51 1.48 -2.01 6.21
C TYR A 51 1.59 -2.68 4.85
N LEU A 52 2.81 -2.74 4.32
CA LEU A 52 3.16 -3.46 3.11
C LEU A 52 3.88 -4.77 3.44
N TYR A 53 3.29 -5.87 3.01
CA TYR A 53 3.97 -7.15 2.87
C TYR A 53 4.57 -7.24 1.46
N HIS A 54 5.87 -7.47 1.38
CA HIS A 54 6.58 -7.70 0.13
C HIS A 54 7.36 -9.02 0.19
N SER A 55 7.04 -9.96 -0.69
CA SER A 55 7.76 -11.23 -0.82
C SER A 55 7.63 -11.78 -2.24
N ALA A 56 8.76 -12.20 -2.82
CA ALA A 56 8.83 -12.81 -4.16
C ALA A 56 8.04 -12.05 -5.26
N GLY A 57 8.08 -10.70 -5.22
CA GLY A 57 7.37 -9.85 -6.19
C GLY A 57 5.88 -9.65 -5.92
N ILE A 58 5.34 -10.22 -4.85
CA ILE A 58 3.98 -9.96 -4.37
C ILE A 58 4.04 -8.77 -3.42
N TYR A 59 3.23 -7.75 -3.69
CA TYR A 59 3.03 -6.60 -2.81
C TYR A 59 1.59 -6.63 -2.32
N ARG A 60 1.42 -6.71 -1.00
CA ARG A 60 0.11 -6.83 -0.36
C ARG A 60 -0.04 -5.83 0.78
N PHE A 61 -1.18 -5.17 0.82
CA PHE A 61 -1.49 -4.15 1.79
C PHE A 61 -2.41 -4.70 2.86
N PHE A 62 -2.05 -4.42 4.10
CA PHE A 62 -2.83 -4.79 5.28
C PHE A 62 -3.05 -3.57 6.17
N GLN A 63 -4.23 -3.49 6.75
CA GLN A 63 -4.51 -2.53 7.82
C GLN A 63 -4.36 -3.24 9.17
N LEU A 64 -3.57 -2.64 10.06
CA LEU A 64 -3.36 -3.13 11.42
C LEU A 64 -4.64 -3.04 12.26
N ARG A 65 -4.96 -4.08 13.03
CA ARG A 65 -6.16 -4.17 13.87
C ARG A 65 -5.89 -3.86 15.34
N ASN A 66 -4.71 -4.23 15.86
CA ASN A 66 -4.35 -4.13 17.27
C ASN A 66 -3.02 -3.36 17.42
N GLU A 67 -2.71 -2.90 18.63
CA GLU A 67 -1.45 -2.17 18.91
C GLU A 67 -0.20 -3.05 18.78
N ASN A 68 -0.38 -4.36 18.95
CA ASN A 68 0.62 -5.38 18.71
C ASN A 68 0.20 -6.21 17.49
N TYR A 69 1.19 -6.75 16.77
CA TYR A 69 0.90 -7.63 15.64
C TYR A 69 1.82 -8.83 15.59
N TRP A 70 1.36 -9.87 14.91
CA TRP A 70 2.20 -11.00 14.50
C TRP A 70 2.41 -11.03 12.99
N TYR A 71 2.84 -12.17 12.45
CA TYR A 71 3.11 -12.33 11.02
C TYR A 71 1.88 -11.99 10.16
N PHE A 72 2.15 -11.41 8.99
CA PHE A 72 1.14 -11.22 7.95
C PHE A 72 0.55 -12.56 7.48
N PRO A 73 -0.72 -12.57 7.05
CA PRO A 73 -1.26 -13.62 6.21
C PRO A 73 -0.46 -13.74 4.89
N THR A 74 -0.09 -14.96 4.52
CA THR A 74 0.60 -15.23 3.24
C THR A 74 -0.38 -15.32 2.06
N THR A 75 -1.68 -15.35 2.32
CA THR A 75 -2.77 -15.35 1.33
C THR A 75 -3.57 -14.04 1.35
N LYS A 76 -4.54 -13.88 0.43
CA LYS A 76 -5.44 -12.71 0.37
C LYS A 76 -6.53 -12.78 1.45
N SER A 77 -6.13 -12.90 2.71
CA SER A 77 -7.03 -13.12 3.84
C SER A 77 -6.70 -12.17 5.00
N SER A 78 -7.69 -11.94 5.85
CA SER A 78 -7.52 -11.23 7.12
C SER A 78 -7.29 -12.23 8.26
N ASN A 79 -6.63 -11.80 9.34
CA ASN A 79 -6.53 -12.55 10.58
C ASN A 79 -6.81 -11.63 11.79
N ASN A 80 -6.43 -12.05 13.00
CA ASN A 80 -6.69 -11.29 14.23
C ASN A 80 -5.95 -9.93 14.25
N ASP A 81 -4.80 -9.82 13.61
CA ASP A 81 -3.94 -8.63 13.65
C ASP A 81 -4.04 -7.79 12.38
N TRP A 82 -4.39 -8.41 11.25
CA TRP A 82 -4.29 -7.80 9.93
C TRP A 82 -5.60 -7.91 9.16
N THR A 83 -6.07 -6.79 8.62
CA THR A 83 -7.17 -6.74 7.65
C THR A 83 -6.59 -6.63 6.24
N TYR A 84 -6.85 -7.60 5.37
CA TYR A 84 -6.45 -7.54 3.97
C TYR A 84 -7.23 -6.43 3.24
N ILE A 85 -6.51 -5.51 2.59
CA ILE A 85 -7.13 -4.37 1.88
C ILE A 85 -6.80 -4.30 0.39
N GLY A 86 -5.87 -5.12 -0.09
CA GLY A 86 -5.59 -5.25 -1.52
C GLY A 86 -4.17 -5.73 -1.83
N ASP A 87 -3.96 -6.07 -3.09
CA ASP A 87 -2.66 -6.34 -3.68
C ASP A 87 -2.34 -5.30 -4.75
N TYR A 88 -1.07 -5.01 -4.92
CA TYR A 88 -0.63 -4.33 -6.13
C TYR A 88 -0.93 -5.26 -7.31
N ASN A 89 -1.79 -4.80 -8.22
CA ASN A 89 -1.99 -5.44 -9.50
C ASN A 89 -1.62 -4.47 -10.62
N THR A 90 -0.64 -4.83 -11.45
CA THR A 90 -0.21 -4.11 -12.66
C THR A 90 -1.37 -3.85 -13.62
N ASP A 91 -2.38 -4.72 -13.65
CA ASP A 91 -3.52 -4.62 -14.57
C ASP A 91 -4.39 -3.39 -14.28
N MET A 92 -4.44 -2.92 -13.03
CA MET A 92 -5.16 -1.70 -12.66
C MET A 92 -4.49 -0.42 -13.18
N TYR A 93 -3.20 -0.48 -13.53
CA TYR A 93 -2.51 0.63 -14.22
C TYR A 93 -2.68 0.58 -15.73
N LEU A 94 -2.93 -0.60 -16.30
CA LEU A 94 -3.12 -0.79 -17.73
C LEU A 94 -4.55 -0.48 -18.19
N THR A 95 -5.52 -0.44 -17.28
CA THR A 95 -6.94 -0.17 -17.58
C THR A 95 -7.35 1.31 -17.50
N ASN A 96 -6.44 2.21 -17.09
CA ASN A 96 -6.65 3.66 -17.12
C ASN A 96 -5.99 4.34 -18.35
N LYS A 97 -5.86 3.61 -19.47
CA LYS A 97 -5.42 4.18 -20.76
C LYS A 97 -6.60 4.62 -21.61
#